data_AF-A0A7S6WP22-F1
#
_entry.id   AF-A0A7S6WP22-F1
#
_cell.length_a   1.000
_cell.length_b   1.000
_cell.length_c   1.000
_cell.angle_alpha   90.00
_cell.angle_beta   90.00
_cell.angle_gamma   90.00
#
_symmetry.space_group_name_H-M   'P 1'
#
loop_
_entity.id
_entity.type
_entity.pdbx_description
1 polymer ?
#
loop_
_entity_poly.entity_id
_entity_poly.type
_entity_poly.pdbx_seq_one_letter_code
_entity_poly.pdbx_strand_id
1 'polypeptide(L)'
;MKLTVVCFLSCVLLFTSAGFAQETPMLSADNPDSIYPAAKLGEMFIHMSKITSPFKGNAPAIEILFQSDKFYWEPCTPPEDWGQKDKTFKYFEEFIPGTTIIFNITNRIDDVTYYKTDSVHPYNLPIYNDPAEAEFLKRFVFFKFTATAAKSMSLFRRALNNDLGAIDTHTKLIYAYSMPTDYEKMIGNNYIPQKWMPYELAPNTKDSGLKFYEYDPIGFVSEEADFEFFKVKTNMHFYDWWYDAITVGRTMKTVKAKRFMPVINPKAEEDWSIRDAKRPVRSPYRKQ
;
A
#
# COMPACT_ATOMS: atom_id res chain seq x y z
N MET A 1 33.45 8.65 -83.66
CA MET A 1 32.83 7.54 -82.93
C MET A 1 33.36 7.54 -81.50
N LYS A 2 32.54 8.07 -80.60
CA LYS A 2 32.73 8.09 -79.13
C LYS A 2 31.82 7.00 -78.57
N LEU A 3 32.23 6.29 -77.53
CA LEU A 3 31.29 5.82 -76.51
C LEU A 3 31.99 5.84 -75.15
N THR A 4 31.59 6.81 -74.35
CA THR A 4 31.98 7.02 -72.95
C THR A 4 31.03 6.16 -72.11
N VAL A 5 31.58 5.28 -71.27
CA VAL A 5 30.78 4.50 -70.30
C VAL A 5 30.39 5.45 -69.16
N VAL A 6 29.09 5.73 -69.05
CA VAL A 6 28.48 6.46 -67.95
C VAL A 6 27.98 5.43 -66.94
N CYS A 7 28.57 5.40 -65.74
CA CYS A 7 28.02 4.66 -64.61
C CYS A 7 26.75 5.37 -64.11
N PHE A 8 25.59 4.76 -64.32
CA PHE A 8 24.34 5.17 -63.67
C PHE A 8 24.28 4.57 -62.26
N LEU A 9 24.41 5.42 -61.26
CA LEU A 9 24.17 5.09 -59.85
C LEU A 9 22.66 5.25 -59.58
N SER A 10 21.90 4.16 -59.57
CA SER A 10 20.49 4.15 -59.19
C SER A 10 20.35 4.09 -57.66
N CYS A 11 20.10 5.25 -57.04
CA CYS A 11 19.67 5.36 -55.64
C CYS A 11 18.26 4.79 -55.47
N VAL A 12 18.15 3.61 -54.86
CA VAL A 12 16.88 3.11 -54.31
C VAL A 12 16.68 3.78 -52.95
N LEU A 13 15.80 4.78 -52.89
CA LEU A 13 15.31 5.37 -51.65
C LEU A 13 14.29 4.41 -51.02
N LEU A 14 14.76 3.56 -50.10
CA LEU A 14 13.90 2.85 -49.15
C LEU A 14 13.46 3.85 -48.08
N PHE A 15 12.24 4.37 -48.20
CA PHE A 15 11.56 5.05 -47.10
C PHE A 15 11.14 4.00 -46.07
N THR A 16 12.00 3.71 -45.09
CA THR A 16 11.57 3.12 -43.84
C THR A 16 11.04 4.24 -42.96
N SER A 17 9.72 4.38 -42.89
CA SER A 17 9.08 5.15 -41.83
C SER A 17 9.23 4.38 -40.51
N ALA A 18 10.42 4.46 -39.92
CA ALA A 18 10.60 4.14 -38.52
C ALA A 18 9.89 5.22 -37.73
N GLY A 19 8.63 4.97 -37.37
CA GLY A 19 7.92 5.78 -36.38
C GLY A 19 8.76 5.78 -35.12
N PHE A 20 9.20 6.97 -34.69
CA PHE A 20 9.76 7.18 -33.37
C PHE A 20 8.63 6.94 -32.35
N ALA A 21 8.44 5.67 -31.97
CA ALA A 21 7.86 5.37 -30.69
C ALA A 21 8.87 5.86 -29.66
N GLN A 22 8.56 6.98 -29.02
CA GLN A 22 9.30 7.44 -27.86
C GLN A 22 9.00 6.45 -26.73
N GLU A 23 9.78 5.37 -26.67
CA GLU A 23 9.80 4.47 -25.54
C GLU A 23 10.13 5.32 -24.32
N THR A 24 9.12 5.52 -23.45
CA THR A 24 9.39 6.01 -22.11
C THR A 24 10.28 4.95 -21.49
N PRO A 25 11.51 5.28 -21.04
CA PRO A 25 12.40 4.26 -20.53
C PRO A 25 11.69 3.63 -19.34
N MET A 26 11.37 2.34 -19.46
CA MET A 26 10.95 1.53 -18.34
C MET A 26 12.16 1.51 -17.41
N LEU A 27 12.17 2.42 -16.43
CA LEU A 27 13.21 2.51 -15.42
C LEU A 27 13.43 1.09 -14.88
N SER A 28 14.66 0.60 -15.03
CA SER A 28 15.15 -0.69 -14.55
C SER A 28 14.50 -1.07 -13.21
N ALA A 29 14.12 -2.35 -13.05
CA ALA A 29 13.58 -2.90 -11.81
C ALA A 29 14.52 -2.66 -10.61
N ASP A 30 15.81 -2.52 -10.90
CA ASP A 30 16.82 -2.01 -10.00
C ASP A 30 17.05 -0.52 -10.32
N ASN A 31 16.23 0.34 -9.72
CA ASN A 31 16.64 1.73 -9.53
C ASN A 31 17.93 1.69 -8.68
N PRO A 32 19.06 2.27 -9.12
CA PRO A 32 20.29 2.31 -8.32
C PRO A 32 20.14 2.99 -6.96
N ASP A 33 19.05 3.74 -6.72
CA ASP A 33 18.69 4.32 -5.42
C ASP A 33 17.86 3.37 -4.52
N SER A 34 17.82 2.08 -4.82
CA SER A 34 16.95 1.13 -4.13
C SER A 34 17.48 0.83 -2.74
N ILE A 35 16.85 1.46 -1.74
CA ILE A 35 16.97 1.19 -0.29
C ILE A 35 17.20 -0.30 0.00
N TYR A 36 16.53 -1.19 -0.73
CA TYR A 36 16.78 -2.63 -0.75
C TYR A 36 16.41 -3.24 -2.11
N PRO A 37 16.99 -4.39 -2.53
CA PRO A 37 16.66 -5.04 -3.80
C PRO A 37 15.20 -5.45 -3.93
N ALA A 38 14.62 -5.40 -5.13
CA ALA A 38 13.24 -5.85 -5.37
C ALA A 38 13.03 -7.33 -4.96
N ALA A 39 14.06 -8.17 -5.08
CA ALA A 39 14.03 -9.56 -4.64
C ALA A 39 13.70 -9.71 -3.14
N LYS A 40 14.15 -8.78 -2.27
CA LYS A 40 13.84 -8.82 -0.83
C LYS A 40 12.35 -8.60 -0.54
N LEU A 41 11.58 -8.04 -1.49
CA LEU A 41 10.13 -7.87 -1.35
C LEU A 41 9.34 -9.14 -1.68
N GLY A 42 9.91 -10.07 -2.45
CA GLY A 42 9.26 -11.37 -2.70
C GLY A 42 9.12 -12.21 -1.42
N GLU A 43 10.08 -12.04 -0.50
CA GLU A 43 10.17 -12.74 0.78
C GLU A 43 9.62 -11.93 1.96
N MET A 44 9.10 -10.72 1.71
CA MET A 44 8.73 -9.82 2.80
C MET A 44 7.47 -10.28 3.55
N PHE A 45 7.44 -10.00 4.85
CA PHE A 45 6.27 -10.17 5.70
C PHE A 45 5.85 -8.83 6.27
N ILE A 46 4.56 -8.50 6.15
CA ILE A 46 3.98 -7.41 6.94
C ILE A 46 3.71 -7.94 8.34
N HIS A 47 4.22 -7.26 9.37
CA HIS A 47 4.16 -7.71 10.75
C HIS A 47 3.75 -6.55 11.67
N MET A 48 2.94 -6.81 12.69
CA MET A 48 2.67 -5.84 13.75
C MET A 48 3.61 -6.07 14.91
N SER A 49 4.54 -5.14 15.13
CA SER A 49 5.45 -5.21 16.28
C SER A 49 4.72 -4.95 17.60
N LYS A 50 3.73 -4.06 17.60
CA LYS A 50 2.98 -3.68 18.81
C LYS A 50 1.65 -2.98 18.54
N ILE A 51 0.69 -3.15 19.44
CA ILE A 51 -0.50 -2.27 19.51
C ILE A 51 -0.18 -1.01 20.33
N THR A 52 -0.34 0.16 19.69
CA THR A 52 -0.02 1.46 20.31
C THR A 52 -1.15 1.93 21.25
N SER A 53 -0.91 2.99 22.02
CA SER A 53 -1.82 3.46 23.07
C SER A 53 -3.16 4.00 22.50
N PRO A 54 -4.31 3.76 23.17
CA PRO A 54 -5.66 3.99 22.62
C PRO A 54 -6.08 5.45 22.45
N PHE A 55 -5.29 6.44 22.89
CA PHE A 55 -5.75 7.83 23.03
C PHE A 55 -6.21 8.50 21.72
N LYS A 56 -5.89 7.95 20.53
CA LYS A 56 -6.40 8.41 19.23
C LYS A 56 -6.72 7.26 18.26
N GLY A 57 -7.28 6.16 18.78
CA GLY A 57 -7.47 4.93 18.02
C GLY A 57 -6.24 4.02 18.16
N ASN A 58 -6.46 2.73 18.38
CA ASN A 58 -5.37 1.77 18.46
C ASN A 58 -4.77 1.60 17.06
N ALA A 59 -3.69 2.31 16.75
CA ALA A 59 -2.96 2.11 15.51
C ALA A 59 -1.94 0.98 15.74
N PRO A 60 -1.94 -0.11 14.96
CA PRO A 60 -0.84 -1.05 15.01
C PRO A 60 0.45 -0.36 14.55
N ALA A 61 1.55 -0.56 15.26
CA ALA A 61 2.87 -0.30 14.74
C ALA A 61 3.23 -1.46 13.81
N ILE A 62 3.37 -1.17 12.53
CA ILE A 62 3.58 -2.15 11.47
C ILE A 62 5.00 -2.00 10.93
N GLU A 63 5.63 -3.12 10.63
CA GLU A 63 6.93 -3.20 10.00
C GLU A 63 6.91 -4.22 8.85
N ILE A 64 7.95 -4.15 8.03
CA ILE A 64 8.25 -5.13 7.00
C ILE A 64 9.45 -5.95 7.43
N LEU A 65 9.25 -7.25 7.60
CA LEU A 65 10.35 -8.20 7.80
C LEU A 65 10.80 -8.68 6.43
N PHE A 66 12.01 -8.32 6.01
CA PHE A 66 12.54 -8.76 4.70
C PHE A 66 12.85 -10.25 4.66
N GLN A 67 13.05 -10.86 5.83
CA GLN A 67 13.25 -12.30 6.01
C GLN A 67 12.64 -12.72 7.34
N SER A 68 12.18 -13.97 7.42
CA SER A 68 11.70 -14.57 8.66
C SER A 68 12.02 -16.06 8.65
N ASP A 69 12.55 -16.55 9.77
CA ASP A 69 12.70 -17.99 10.06
C ASP A 69 11.44 -18.58 10.74
N LYS A 70 10.58 -17.70 11.25
CA LYS A 70 9.38 -18.03 12.03
C LYS A 70 8.11 -18.08 11.19
N PHE A 71 8.01 -17.23 10.17
CA PHE A 71 6.78 -17.04 9.40
C PHE A 71 6.96 -17.50 7.96
N TYR A 72 5.88 -18.05 7.39
CA TYR A 72 5.85 -18.51 6.01
C TYR A 72 4.49 -18.16 5.41
N TRP A 73 4.51 -17.64 4.18
CA TRP A 73 3.28 -17.35 3.45
C TRP A 73 2.67 -18.64 2.91
N GLU A 74 1.47 -18.97 3.36
CA GLU A 74 0.73 -20.13 2.89
C GLU A 74 -0.32 -19.70 1.87
N PRO A 75 -0.42 -20.35 0.69
CA PRO A 75 -1.53 -20.14 -0.23
C PRO A 75 -2.86 -20.32 0.48
N CYS A 76 -3.83 -19.46 0.22
CA CYS A 76 -5.13 -19.57 0.85
C CYS A 76 -6.28 -19.25 -0.10
N THR A 77 -7.47 -19.71 0.27
CA THR A 77 -8.69 -19.20 -0.34
C THR A 77 -8.85 -17.74 0.10
N PRO A 78 -9.04 -16.80 -0.86
CA PRO A 78 -9.24 -15.39 -0.54
C PRO A 78 -10.36 -15.18 0.50
N PRO A 79 -10.16 -14.31 1.50
CA PRO A 79 -11.20 -13.99 2.47
C PRO A 79 -12.27 -13.06 1.87
N GLU A 80 -13.54 -13.48 1.95
CA GLU A 80 -14.70 -12.66 1.59
C GLU A 80 -14.62 -12.07 0.18
N ASP A 81 -14.57 -10.74 0.07
CA ASP A 81 -14.48 -9.94 -1.17
C ASP A 81 -13.07 -9.40 -1.43
N TRP A 82 -12.07 -9.87 -0.67
CA TRP A 82 -10.69 -9.42 -0.78
C TRP A 82 -9.74 -10.56 -1.16
N GLY A 83 -8.91 -10.29 -2.15
CA GLY A 83 -7.88 -11.19 -2.64
C GLY A 83 -8.27 -11.88 -3.94
N GLN A 84 -7.32 -12.62 -4.51
CA GLN A 84 -7.46 -13.29 -5.79
C GLN A 84 -6.96 -14.72 -5.68
N LYS A 85 -7.67 -15.62 -6.36
CA LYS A 85 -7.31 -17.03 -6.39
C LYS A 85 -5.87 -17.18 -6.91
N ASP A 86 -5.09 -18.05 -6.27
CA ASP A 86 -3.70 -18.38 -6.63
C ASP A 86 -2.70 -17.21 -6.51
N LYS A 87 -3.15 -16.06 -5.98
CA LYS A 87 -2.33 -14.86 -5.74
C LYS A 87 -2.37 -14.39 -4.29
N THR A 88 -3.27 -14.95 -3.48
CA THR A 88 -3.44 -14.58 -2.08
C THR A 88 -2.85 -15.61 -1.13
N PHE A 89 -2.06 -15.11 -0.19
CA PHE A 89 -1.37 -15.89 0.82
C PHE A 89 -1.71 -15.36 2.22
N LYS A 90 -1.53 -16.19 3.24
CA LYS A 90 -1.71 -15.80 4.63
C LYS A 90 -0.64 -16.38 5.54
N TYR A 91 -0.48 -15.79 6.72
CA TYR A 91 0.16 -16.44 7.87
C TYR A 91 -0.53 -16.01 9.17
N PHE A 92 -0.34 -16.79 10.23
CA PHE A 92 -1.06 -16.63 11.49
C PHE A 92 -0.12 -16.36 12.68
N GLU A 93 -0.58 -15.53 13.61
CA GLU A 93 0.01 -15.32 14.92
C GLU A 93 -1.07 -15.37 16.01
N GLU A 94 -0.78 -16.02 17.12
CA GLU A 94 -1.74 -16.20 18.21
C GLU A 94 -2.15 -14.86 18.85
N PHE A 95 -1.20 -13.96 19.06
CA PHE A 95 -1.45 -12.63 19.60
C PHE A 95 -0.32 -11.66 19.26
N ILE A 96 -0.65 -10.37 19.28
CA ILE A 96 0.32 -9.27 19.20
C ILE A 96 0.28 -8.50 20.52
N PRO A 97 1.44 -8.28 21.16
CA PRO A 97 1.50 -7.55 22.41
C PRO A 97 1.07 -6.09 22.20
N GLY A 98 0.49 -5.50 23.24
CA GLY A 98 0.13 -4.09 23.23
C GLY A 98 0.87 -3.26 24.25
N THR A 99 0.33 -2.08 24.48
CA THR A 99 0.80 -1.11 25.44
C THR A 99 -0.08 -1.16 26.70
N THR A 100 0.53 -1.00 27.87
CA THR A 100 -0.22 -0.88 29.12
C THR A 100 -1.08 0.39 29.08
N ILE A 101 -2.38 0.24 29.38
CA ILE A 101 -3.35 1.34 29.37
C ILE A 101 -3.55 1.86 30.81
N ILE A 102 -4.22 1.10 31.67
CA ILE A 102 -4.54 1.46 33.07
C ILE A 102 -4.47 0.19 33.94
N PHE A 103 -3.95 0.29 35.17
CA PHE A 103 -3.88 -0.81 36.16
C PHE A 103 -3.31 -2.13 35.60
N ASN A 104 -2.20 -2.09 34.86
CA ASN A 104 -1.54 -3.24 34.22
C ASN A 104 -2.36 -3.97 33.14
N ILE A 105 -3.49 -3.42 32.69
CA ILE A 105 -4.24 -3.95 31.54
C ILE A 105 -3.54 -3.52 30.24
N THR A 106 -3.21 -4.49 29.38
CA THR A 106 -2.57 -4.28 28.06
C THR A 106 -3.59 -4.41 26.94
N ASN A 107 -3.60 -3.50 25.95
CA ASN A 107 -4.39 -3.67 24.73
C ASN A 107 -3.74 -4.66 23.75
N ARG A 108 -3.93 -5.96 23.95
CA ARG A 108 -3.52 -6.94 22.95
C ARG A 108 -4.59 -7.14 21.86
N ILE A 109 -4.15 -7.62 20.70
CA ILE A 109 -5.03 -8.26 19.72
C ILE A 109 -4.65 -9.75 19.65
N ASP A 110 -5.65 -10.60 19.51
CA ASP A 110 -5.53 -12.06 19.47
C ASP A 110 -5.94 -12.57 18.08
N ASP A 111 -5.61 -13.82 17.75
CA ASP A 111 -6.02 -14.50 16.50
C ASP A 111 -5.67 -13.72 15.22
N VAL A 112 -4.43 -13.23 15.13
CA VAL A 112 -4.04 -12.33 14.04
C VAL A 112 -3.67 -13.14 12.81
N THR A 113 -4.38 -12.90 11.71
CA THR A 113 -4.05 -13.45 10.39
C THR A 113 -3.68 -12.31 9.46
N TYR A 114 -2.47 -12.36 8.92
CA TYR A 114 -2.03 -11.45 7.88
C TYR A 114 -2.30 -12.07 6.52
N TYR A 115 -2.60 -11.22 5.54
CA TYR A 115 -2.78 -11.63 4.17
C TYR A 115 -1.97 -10.73 3.26
N LYS A 116 -1.48 -11.31 2.17
CA LYS A 116 -0.95 -10.58 1.03
C LYS A 116 -1.61 -11.03 -0.27
N THR A 117 -1.71 -10.13 -1.23
CA THR A 117 -2.06 -10.43 -2.62
C THR A 117 -0.99 -9.86 -3.54
N ASP A 118 -0.37 -10.72 -4.34
CA ASP A 118 0.76 -10.36 -5.21
C ASP A 118 0.27 -10.02 -6.63
N SER A 119 0.76 -8.91 -7.18
CA SER A 119 0.68 -8.58 -8.60
C SER A 119 -0.72 -8.32 -9.17
N VAL A 120 -1.74 -8.24 -8.32
CA VAL A 120 -3.13 -8.00 -8.72
C VAL A 120 -3.86 -7.26 -7.61
N HIS A 121 -4.78 -6.39 -7.98
CA HIS A 121 -5.60 -5.68 -7.01
C HIS A 121 -6.52 -6.66 -6.27
N PRO A 122 -6.61 -6.59 -4.92
CA PRO A 122 -7.34 -7.58 -4.14
C PRO A 122 -8.84 -7.50 -4.34
N TYR A 123 -9.37 -6.32 -4.66
CA TYR A 123 -10.76 -6.17 -5.08
C TYR A 123 -10.90 -6.35 -6.59
N ASN A 124 -11.99 -7.00 -7.02
CA ASN A 124 -12.32 -7.15 -8.43
C ASN A 124 -12.82 -5.82 -9.02
N LEU A 125 -11.94 -5.10 -9.72
CA LEU A 125 -12.24 -3.79 -10.31
C LEU A 125 -12.08 -3.84 -11.83
N PRO A 126 -13.13 -3.48 -12.61
CA PRO A 126 -13.08 -3.56 -14.07
C PRO A 126 -11.95 -2.74 -14.72
N ILE A 127 -11.53 -1.64 -14.10
CA ILE A 127 -10.43 -0.80 -14.61
C ILE A 127 -9.10 -1.56 -14.72
N TYR A 128 -8.90 -2.60 -13.90
CA TYR A 128 -7.70 -3.42 -13.89
C TYR A 128 -7.79 -4.66 -14.79
N ASN A 129 -8.88 -4.80 -15.55
CA ASN A 129 -8.97 -5.80 -16.62
C ASN A 129 -8.29 -5.33 -17.92
N ASP A 130 -7.97 -4.03 -18.03
CA ASP A 130 -7.14 -3.53 -19.12
C ASP A 130 -5.74 -4.17 -19.05
N PRO A 131 -5.18 -4.68 -20.17
CA PRO A 131 -3.89 -5.36 -20.16
C PRO A 131 -2.72 -4.51 -19.66
N ALA A 132 -2.69 -3.22 -19.97
CA ALA A 132 -1.61 -2.34 -19.52
C ALA A 132 -1.72 -2.08 -18.01
N GLU A 133 -2.94 -1.94 -17.50
CA GLU A 133 -3.21 -1.80 -16.08
C GLU A 133 -2.89 -3.07 -15.28
N ALA A 134 -3.26 -4.24 -15.81
CA ALA A 134 -2.92 -5.53 -15.22
C ALA A 134 -1.41 -5.75 -15.17
N GLU A 135 -0.69 -5.37 -16.24
CA GLU A 135 0.77 -5.42 -16.25
C GLU A 135 1.38 -4.49 -15.21
N PHE A 136 0.88 -3.26 -15.11
CA PHE A 136 1.35 -2.27 -14.14
C PHE A 136 1.15 -2.75 -12.70
N LEU A 137 0.02 -3.40 -12.41
CA LEU A 137 -0.28 -3.95 -11.09
C LEU A 137 0.69 -5.04 -10.63
N LYS A 138 1.47 -5.66 -11.53
CA LYS A 138 2.46 -6.67 -11.15
C LYS A 138 3.48 -6.17 -10.14
N ARG A 139 3.66 -4.86 -10.08
CA ARG A 139 4.57 -4.17 -9.17
C ARG A 139 4.08 -4.09 -7.74
N PHE A 140 2.79 -4.30 -7.46
CA PHE A 140 2.25 -4.06 -6.13
C PHE A 140 2.06 -5.36 -5.34
N VAL A 141 2.33 -5.27 -4.04
CA VAL A 141 1.92 -6.26 -3.03
C VAL A 141 0.94 -5.60 -2.07
N PHE A 142 -0.28 -6.14 -2.00
CA PHE A 142 -1.36 -5.59 -1.20
C PHE A 142 -1.50 -6.35 0.12
N PHE A 143 -1.67 -5.64 1.22
CA PHE A 143 -1.76 -6.25 2.54
C PHE A 143 -3.08 -5.96 3.24
N LYS A 144 -3.51 -6.91 4.06
CA LYS A 144 -4.55 -6.75 5.07
C LYS A 144 -4.28 -7.65 6.27
N PHE A 145 -5.05 -7.46 7.33
CA PHE A 145 -5.10 -8.40 8.44
C PHE A 145 -6.53 -8.62 8.94
N THR A 146 -6.74 -9.76 9.59
CA THR A 146 -7.88 -10.01 10.47
C THR A 146 -7.37 -10.32 11.87
N ALA A 147 -8.16 -9.98 12.89
CA ALA A 147 -7.80 -10.24 14.29
C ALA A 147 -9.05 -10.20 15.19
N THR A 148 -8.86 -10.56 16.46
CA THR A 148 -9.85 -10.37 17.52
C THR A 148 -9.31 -9.40 18.57
N ALA A 149 -9.98 -8.26 18.75
CA ALA A 149 -9.74 -7.37 19.87
C ALA A 149 -10.56 -7.81 21.09
N ALA A 150 -9.97 -7.68 22.29
CA ALA A 150 -10.60 -7.99 23.57
C ALA A 150 -11.24 -9.40 23.62
N LYS A 151 -10.54 -10.42 23.09
CA LYS A 151 -11.02 -11.82 22.96
C LYS A 151 -11.59 -12.38 24.26
N SER A 152 -10.95 -12.07 25.39
CA SER A 152 -11.34 -12.56 26.72
C SER A 152 -12.49 -11.78 27.38
N MET A 153 -13.00 -10.72 26.76
CA MET A 153 -14.05 -9.85 27.31
C MET A 153 -15.30 -9.89 26.43
N SER A 154 -16.22 -10.84 26.71
CA SER A 154 -17.38 -11.12 25.85
C SER A 154 -18.14 -9.87 25.35
N LEU A 155 -18.41 -8.88 26.22
CA LEU A 155 -19.14 -7.65 25.85
C LEU A 155 -18.36 -6.73 24.89
N PHE A 156 -17.04 -6.76 24.96
CA PHE A 156 -16.14 -5.87 24.21
C PHE A 156 -15.37 -6.57 23.10
N ARG A 157 -15.57 -7.89 22.94
CA ARG A 157 -14.94 -8.68 21.88
C ARG A 157 -15.32 -8.12 20.53
N ARG A 158 -14.35 -7.85 19.67
CA ARG A 158 -14.55 -7.35 18.30
C ARG A 158 -13.71 -8.08 17.29
N ALA A 159 -14.29 -8.39 16.15
CA ALA A 159 -13.55 -8.81 14.98
C ALA A 159 -12.96 -7.58 14.28
N LEU A 160 -11.70 -7.70 13.88
CA LEU A 160 -10.99 -6.72 13.06
C LEU A 160 -10.81 -7.34 11.68
N ASN A 161 -11.03 -6.54 10.64
CA ASN A 161 -10.86 -6.89 9.24
C ASN A 161 -10.43 -5.61 8.55
N ASN A 162 -9.12 -5.46 8.38
CA ASN A 162 -8.49 -4.18 8.12
C ASN A 162 -7.53 -4.30 6.95
N ASP A 163 -7.80 -3.54 5.90
CA ASP A 163 -6.83 -3.30 4.85
C ASP A 163 -5.68 -2.45 5.40
N LEU A 164 -4.49 -2.71 4.89
CA LEU A 164 -3.26 -2.02 5.27
C LEU A 164 -2.79 -1.15 4.10
N GLY A 165 -1.55 -1.33 3.63
CA GLY A 165 -1.02 -0.64 2.46
C GLY A 165 -0.79 -1.56 1.27
N ALA A 166 -0.59 -0.95 0.11
CA ALA A 166 0.00 -1.55 -1.06
C ALA A 166 1.45 -1.05 -1.19
N ILE A 167 2.41 -1.96 -1.29
CA ILE A 167 3.82 -1.61 -1.49
C ILE A 167 4.12 -1.70 -2.98
N ASP A 168 4.60 -0.61 -3.57
CA ASP A 168 5.17 -0.64 -4.92
C ASP A 168 6.60 -1.20 -4.85
N THR A 169 6.79 -2.37 -5.45
CA THR A 169 8.08 -3.08 -5.44
C THR A 169 9.16 -2.38 -6.26
N HIS A 170 8.80 -1.41 -7.10
CA HIS A 170 9.75 -0.66 -7.89
C HIS A 170 10.20 0.62 -7.18
N THR A 171 9.28 1.50 -6.79
CA THR A 171 9.63 2.77 -6.10
C THR A 171 9.83 2.62 -4.59
N LYS A 172 9.39 1.51 -4.00
CA LYS A 172 9.43 1.25 -2.54
C LYS A 172 8.54 2.18 -1.73
N LEU A 173 7.61 2.85 -2.40
CA LEU A 173 6.58 3.69 -1.79
C LEU A 173 5.40 2.83 -1.32
N ILE A 174 4.75 3.30 -0.26
CA ILE A 174 3.56 2.68 0.31
C ILE A 174 2.37 3.52 -0.11
N TYR A 175 1.33 2.87 -0.64
CA TYR A 175 0.06 3.50 -1.00
C TYR A 175 -1.06 2.96 -0.12
N ALA A 176 -1.98 3.83 0.30
CA ALA A 176 -3.28 3.36 0.71
C ALA A 176 -4.08 3.00 -0.55
N TYR A 177 -4.86 1.91 -0.51
CA TYR A 177 -5.64 1.45 -1.67
C TYR A 177 -7.15 1.37 -1.42
N SER A 178 -7.56 1.53 -0.17
CA SER A 178 -8.95 1.44 0.23
C SER A 178 -9.20 2.29 1.47
N MET A 179 -10.47 2.48 1.77
CA MET A 179 -10.91 3.12 3.01
C MET A 179 -12.10 2.41 3.64
N PRO A 180 -12.30 2.53 4.96
CA PRO A 180 -13.48 2.02 5.62
C PRO A 180 -14.69 2.89 5.29
N THR A 181 -15.76 2.25 4.83
CA THR A 181 -17.06 2.89 4.56
C THR A 181 -17.99 2.84 5.77
N ASP A 182 -17.65 2.01 6.76
CA ASP A 182 -18.39 1.88 7.99
C ASP A 182 -17.45 1.82 9.20
N TYR A 183 -18.01 2.07 10.38
CA TYR A 183 -17.24 2.03 11.61
C TYR A 183 -18.11 1.58 12.76
N GLU A 184 -17.52 0.82 13.67
CA GLU A 184 -18.13 0.56 14.95
C GLU A 184 -17.59 1.55 16.00
N LYS A 185 -18.49 2.21 16.73
CA LYS A 185 -18.10 3.08 17.84
C LYS A 185 -17.82 2.27 19.09
N MET A 186 -16.63 2.45 19.65
CA MET A 186 -16.23 1.92 20.95
C MET A 186 -16.40 2.98 22.06
N ILE A 187 -16.00 2.65 23.28
CA ILE A 187 -16.00 3.59 24.41
C ILE A 187 -15.22 4.87 24.03
N GLY A 188 -15.83 6.02 24.32
CA GLY A 188 -15.25 7.33 24.02
C GLY A 188 -15.32 7.69 22.53
N ASN A 189 -14.20 8.21 22.00
CA ASN A 189 -14.05 8.63 20.60
C ASN A 189 -13.23 7.62 19.78
N ASN A 190 -13.21 6.35 20.20
CA ASN A 190 -12.54 5.29 19.45
C ASN A 190 -13.53 4.67 18.45
N TYR A 191 -13.12 4.56 17.19
CA TYR A 191 -13.93 4.03 16.10
C TYR A 191 -13.13 2.97 15.38
N ILE A 192 -13.65 1.74 15.36
CA ILE A 192 -13.03 0.60 14.69
C ILE A 192 -13.49 0.60 13.24
N PRO A 193 -12.58 0.65 12.26
CA PRO A 193 -12.89 0.46 10.84
C PRO A 193 -13.72 -0.80 10.58
N GLN A 194 -14.74 -0.68 9.74
CA GLN A 194 -15.55 -1.78 9.24
C GLN A 194 -15.78 -1.58 7.73
N LYS A 195 -16.00 -2.66 6.99
CA LYS A 195 -16.35 -2.63 5.56
C LYS A 195 -15.44 -1.74 4.72
N TRP A 196 -14.30 -2.29 4.33
CA TRP A 196 -13.35 -1.61 3.46
C TRP A 196 -13.84 -1.62 2.01
N MET A 197 -13.56 -0.54 1.30
CA MET A 197 -13.87 -0.40 -0.11
C MET A 197 -12.71 0.28 -0.81
N PRO A 198 -12.30 -0.19 -2.00
CA PRO A 198 -11.21 0.44 -2.74
C PRO A 198 -11.55 1.87 -3.14
N TYR A 199 -10.54 2.73 -3.23
CA TYR A 199 -10.75 4.16 -3.46
C TYR A 199 -11.49 4.48 -4.76
N GLU A 200 -11.37 3.62 -5.76
CA GLU A 200 -12.05 3.71 -7.05
C GLU A 200 -13.59 3.60 -6.90
N LEU A 201 -14.08 2.95 -5.85
CA LEU A 201 -15.51 2.71 -5.61
C LEU A 201 -16.05 3.44 -4.37
N ALA A 202 -15.18 3.81 -3.43
CA ALA A 202 -15.61 4.38 -2.17
C ALA A 202 -16.39 5.69 -2.36
N PRO A 203 -17.50 5.92 -1.61
CA PRO A 203 -18.38 7.07 -1.84
C PRO A 203 -17.71 8.44 -1.80
N ASN A 204 -16.62 8.57 -1.07
CA ASN A 204 -15.93 9.84 -0.86
C ASN A 204 -14.86 10.13 -1.94
N THR A 205 -14.48 9.14 -2.73
CA THR A 205 -13.33 9.21 -3.66
C THR A 205 -13.68 8.78 -5.08
N LYS A 206 -14.74 7.99 -5.29
CA LYS A 206 -15.14 7.50 -6.62
C LYS A 206 -15.26 8.58 -7.70
N ASP A 207 -15.72 9.78 -7.32
CA ASP A 207 -15.97 10.87 -8.27
C ASP A 207 -14.67 11.52 -8.78
N SER A 208 -13.52 11.23 -8.16
CA SER A 208 -12.22 11.67 -8.66
C SER A 208 -11.78 10.92 -9.91
N GLY A 209 -12.30 9.70 -10.12
CA GLY A 209 -11.86 8.80 -11.19
C GLY A 209 -10.40 8.36 -11.09
N LEU A 210 -9.74 8.60 -9.95
CA LEU A 210 -8.34 8.26 -9.73
C LEU A 210 -8.20 6.83 -9.21
N LYS A 211 -7.16 6.15 -9.69
CA LYS A 211 -6.67 4.88 -9.16
C LYS A 211 -5.88 5.12 -7.88
N PHE A 212 -5.80 4.12 -7.02
CA PHE A 212 -5.16 4.26 -5.72
C PHE A 212 -3.71 4.78 -5.81
N TYR A 213 -2.97 4.34 -6.82
CA TYR A 213 -1.58 4.72 -7.02
C TYR A 213 -1.39 6.12 -7.64
N GLU A 214 -2.47 6.80 -8.06
CA GLU A 214 -2.43 8.19 -8.56
C GLU A 214 -2.56 9.23 -7.42
N TYR A 215 -3.02 8.79 -6.25
CA TYR A 215 -2.91 9.55 -5.00
C TYR A 215 -1.49 9.54 -4.47
N ASP A 216 -1.14 10.53 -3.64
CA ASP A 216 0.20 10.58 -3.04
C ASP A 216 0.42 9.40 -2.09
N PRO A 217 1.63 8.81 -2.08
CA PRO A 217 1.97 7.72 -1.18
C PRO A 217 1.81 8.13 0.28
N ILE A 218 1.55 7.16 1.15
CA ILE A 218 1.43 7.37 2.59
C ILE A 218 2.79 7.26 3.31
N GLY A 219 3.83 6.81 2.60
CA GLY A 219 5.15 6.60 3.18
C GLY A 219 6.07 5.77 2.28
N PHE A 220 7.14 5.26 2.88
CA PHE A 220 8.10 4.35 2.28
C PHE A 220 8.63 3.34 3.31
N VAL A 221 9.30 2.29 2.84
CA VAL A 221 9.95 1.30 3.71
C VAL A 221 11.46 1.51 3.67
N SER A 222 12.13 1.43 4.82
CA SER A 222 13.60 1.41 4.97
C SER A 222 14.10 -0.02 5.27
N GLU A 223 15.41 -0.27 5.16
CA GLU A 223 15.97 -1.53 5.69
C GLU A 223 16.00 -1.55 7.22
N GLU A 224 16.29 -0.41 7.83
CA GLU A 224 16.50 -0.27 9.27
C GLU A 224 15.23 0.18 10.00
N ALA A 225 14.95 -0.43 11.16
CA ALA A 225 13.84 -0.04 12.01
C ALA A 225 14.22 1.15 12.92
N ASP A 226 14.38 2.35 12.34
CA ASP A 226 14.76 3.57 13.06
C ASP A 226 13.65 4.62 13.16
N PHE A 227 12.58 4.50 12.37
CA PHE A 227 11.43 5.39 12.41
C PHE A 227 10.57 5.15 13.64
N GLU A 228 10.35 6.20 14.43
CA GLU A 228 9.47 6.14 15.60
C GLU A 228 8.02 6.43 15.22
N PHE A 229 7.20 5.38 15.16
CA PHE A 229 5.76 5.47 15.02
C PHE A 229 5.08 5.21 16.37
N PHE A 230 4.46 6.23 16.96
CA PHE A 230 3.83 6.15 18.29
C PHE A 230 4.74 5.52 19.38
N LYS A 231 6.01 5.95 19.45
CA LYS A 231 7.03 5.42 20.39
C LYS A 231 7.44 3.97 20.16
N VAL A 232 7.11 3.41 19.00
CA VAL A 232 7.57 2.09 18.55
C VAL A 232 8.43 2.30 17.32
N LYS A 233 9.64 1.72 17.33
CA LYS A 233 10.50 1.76 16.16
C LYS A 233 10.01 0.76 15.11
N THR A 234 9.95 1.19 13.87
CA THR A 234 9.54 0.39 12.71
C THR A 234 10.37 0.83 11.51
N ASN A 235 10.39 0.03 10.45
CA ASN A 235 11.01 0.41 9.17
C ASN A 235 9.98 0.91 8.14
N MET A 236 8.74 1.15 8.56
CA MET A 236 7.71 1.78 7.72
C MET A 236 7.61 3.26 8.08
N HIS A 237 8.20 4.11 7.25
CA HIS A 237 8.21 5.55 7.43
C HIS A 237 6.92 6.14 6.85
N PHE A 238 5.98 6.50 7.71
CA PHE A 238 4.75 7.16 7.31
C PHE A 238 4.89 8.68 7.32
N TYR A 239 4.29 9.34 6.33
CA TYR A 239 4.20 10.79 6.31
C TYR A 239 3.16 11.31 7.31
N ASP A 240 3.34 12.54 7.80
CA ASP A 240 2.44 13.18 8.77
C ASP A 240 0.98 13.24 8.27
N TRP A 241 0.76 13.40 6.95
CA TRP A 241 -0.59 13.41 6.40
C TRP A 241 -1.34 12.09 6.60
N TRP A 242 -0.62 10.97 6.70
CA TRP A 242 -1.24 9.67 6.93
C TRP A 242 -1.66 9.56 8.40
N TYR A 243 -0.80 10.00 9.30
CA TYR A 243 -1.12 10.12 10.72
C TYR A 243 -2.39 10.97 10.93
N ASP A 244 -2.47 12.12 10.26
CA ASP A 244 -3.65 12.98 10.31
C ASP A 244 -4.88 12.28 9.72
N ALA A 245 -4.73 11.60 8.58
CA ALA A 245 -5.83 10.87 7.93
C ALA A 245 -6.38 9.72 8.79
N ILE A 246 -5.55 8.99 9.55
CA ILE A 246 -6.04 7.86 10.38
C ILE A 246 -6.59 8.30 11.74
N THR A 247 -6.24 9.51 12.21
CA THR A 247 -6.68 10.01 13.53
C THR A 247 -7.81 11.05 13.45
N VAL A 248 -8.15 11.55 12.27
CA VAL A 248 -9.18 12.58 12.09
C VAL A 248 -10.60 12.08 12.43
N GLY A 249 -11.45 13.01 12.84
CA GLY A 249 -12.86 12.79 13.14
C GLY A 249 -13.12 12.47 14.62
N ARG A 250 -14.16 13.09 15.19
CA ARG A 250 -14.61 12.88 16.58
C ARG A 250 -16.00 12.28 16.70
N THR A 251 -16.80 12.41 15.65
CA THR A 251 -18.14 11.84 15.53
C THR A 251 -18.19 10.82 14.40
N MET A 252 -19.12 9.86 14.46
CA MET A 252 -19.33 8.88 13.39
C MET A 252 -19.45 9.54 12.01
N LYS A 253 -20.23 10.63 11.90
CA LYS A 253 -20.38 11.42 10.66
C LYS A 253 -19.03 11.93 10.15
N THR A 254 -18.23 12.54 11.02
CA THR A 254 -16.92 13.08 10.62
C THR A 254 -15.88 12.01 10.33
N VAL A 255 -15.94 10.87 11.01
CA VAL A 255 -15.02 9.75 10.79
C VAL A 255 -15.27 9.14 9.42
N LYS A 256 -16.52 8.83 9.08
CA LYS A 256 -16.91 8.32 7.75
C LYS A 256 -16.53 9.27 6.60
N ALA A 257 -16.55 10.58 6.85
CA ALA A 257 -16.26 11.57 5.81
C ALA A 257 -14.78 11.88 5.61
N LYS A 258 -13.93 11.69 6.63
CA LYS A 258 -12.56 12.24 6.63
C LYS A 258 -11.45 11.23 6.92
N ARG A 259 -11.76 10.14 7.64
CA ARG A 259 -10.73 9.21 8.08
C ARG A 259 -10.32 8.28 6.94
N PHE A 260 -9.02 7.96 6.86
CA PHE A 260 -8.42 7.16 5.78
C PHE A 260 -8.64 7.75 4.38
N MET A 261 -8.84 9.08 4.26
CA MET A 261 -8.89 9.72 2.96
C MET A 261 -7.50 9.73 2.31
N PRO A 262 -7.40 9.44 1.00
CA PRO A 262 -6.15 9.57 0.27
C PRO A 262 -5.87 11.06 0.02
N VAL A 263 -4.62 11.39 -0.32
CA VAL A 263 -4.15 12.77 -0.41
C VAL A 263 -3.66 13.11 -1.83
N ILE A 264 -3.95 14.33 -2.25
CA ILE A 264 -3.31 15.01 -3.39
C ILE A 264 -2.81 16.34 -2.82
N ASN A 265 -1.51 16.41 -2.53
CA ASN A 265 -0.91 17.57 -1.91
C ASN A 265 -0.11 18.36 -2.95
N PRO A 266 -0.49 19.62 -3.26
CA PRO A 266 0.23 20.45 -4.22
C PRO A 266 1.62 20.88 -3.74
N LYS A 267 1.96 20.62 -2.47
CA LYS A 267 3.28 20.90 -1.87
C LYS A 267 4.14 19.65 -1.69
N ALA A 268 3.66 18.49 -2.14
CA ALA A 268 4.47 17.28 -2.11
C ALA A 268 5.64 17.41 -3.10
N GLU A 269 6.78 16.85 -2.73
CA GLU A 269 8.00 16.91 -3.53
C GLU A 269 7.80 16.14 -4.84
N GLU A 270 8.22 16.71 -5.98
CA GLU A 270 8.13 16.04 -7.29
C GLU A 270 9.16 14.90 -7.43
N ASP A 271 10.29 15.04 -6.73
CA ASP A 271 11.31 14.00 -6.65
C ASP A 271 10.84 12.88 -5.71
N TRP A 272 10.22 11.87 -6.31
CA TRP A 272 9.73 10.68 -5.61
C TRP A 272 10.86 9.79 -5.04
N SER A 273 12.15 10.09 -5.29
CA SER A 273 13.28 9.36 -4.69
C SER A 273 13.59 9.80 -3.25
N ILE A 274 13.01 10.90 -2.78
CA ILE A 274 13.24 11.40 -1.41
C ILE A 274 12.74 10.38 -0.36
N ARG A 275 13.60 10.08 0.63
CA ARG A 275 13.34 9.15 1.74
C ARG A 275 13.46 9.85 3.09
N ASP A 276 12.62 10.86 3.26
CA ASP A 276 12.47 11.61 4.51
C ASP A 276 10.99 11.72 4.84
N ALA A 277 10.59 11.20 6.01
CA ALA A 277 9.19 11.23 6.47
C ALA A 277 8.64 12.66 6.64
N LYS A 278 9.50 13.67 6.73
CA LYS A 278 9.13 15.08 6.82
C LYS A 278 9.02 15.78 5.46
N ARG A 279 9.46 15.13 4.39
CA ARG A 279 9.44 15.64 3.01
C ARG A 279 8.61 14.71 2.15
N PRO A 280 7.28 14.80 2.27
CA PRO A 280 6.42 13.84 1.63
C PRO A 280 6.39 14.06 0.11
N VAL A 281 6.39 12.96 -0.64
CA VAL A 281 6.55 13.00 -2.10
C VAL A 281 5.23 12.84 -2.82
N ARG A 282 5.15 13.39 -4.03
CA ARG A 282 4.03 13.20 -4.95
C ARG A 282 4.09 11.80 -5.54
N SER A 283 2.95 11.21 -5.87
CA SER A 283 2.94 9.99 -6.70
C SER A 283 3.55 10.24 -8.08
N PRO A 284 4.55 9.42 -8.50
CA PRO A 284 5.13 9.50 -9.84
C PRO A 284 4.17 9.04 -10.95
N TYR A 285 3.02 8.45 -10.59
CA TYR A 285 2.03 7.94 -11.55
C TYR A 285 0.84 8.87 -11.74
N ARG A 286 0.77 9.98 -10.99
CA ARG A 286 -0.29 10.96 -11.17
C ARG A 286 -0.22 11.53 -12.57
N LYS A 287 -1.24 11.24 -13.39
CA LYS A 287 -1.44 11.85 -14.70
C LYS A 287 -1.37 13.38 -14.59
N GLN A 288 -0.64 13.98 -15.52
CA GLN A 288 -0.53 15.45 -15.66
C GLN A 288 -1.81 16.03 -16.25
#